data_AF-A0A4Q0MDG8-F1
#
_entry.id   AF-A0A4Q0MDG8-F1
#
_cell.length_a   1.000
_cell.length_b   1.000
_cell.length_c   1.000
_cell.angle_alpha   90.00
_cell.angle_beta   90.00
_cell.angle_gamma   90.00
#
_symmetry.space_group_name_H-M   'P 1'
#
loop_
_entity.id
_entity.type
_entity.pdbx_description
1 polymer ?
#
loop_
_entity_poly.entity_id
_entity_poly.type
_entity_poly.pdbx_seq_one_letter_code
_entity_poly.pdbx_strand_id
1 'polypeptide(L)'
;MRRAAPPDGFPLAHRLMHWTVLVLCLVQVPTAWAIQRTHMMHLFMKPRPFDLFLHQVHAWSGWAILGLVLAQLVLRFAYGRPAPVEGMSVGERIIAAVMHAALYGVLIALPVTGTIAMYVSFRIAPLHSLLSWTLLTLVLLHAGAALWHHFWRRDAVLWRMLRGAR
;
A
#
# COMPACT_ATOMS: atom_id res chain seq x y z
N MET A 1 -23.11 22.41 -16.59
CA MET A 1 -22.38 21.20 -17.04
C MET A 1 -22.91 20.00 -16.25
N ARG A 2 -23.63 19.07 -16.88
CA ARG A 2 -24.10 17.84 -16.23
C ARG A 2 -22.89 16.95 -15.93
N ARG A 3 -22.57 16.71 -14.66
CA ARG A 3 -21.61 15.66 -14.29
C ARG A 3 -22.20 14.32 -14.77
N ALA A 4 -21.44 13.59 -15.58
CA ALA A 4 -21.80 12.22 -15.94
C ALA A 4 -22.00 11.39 -14.66
N ALA A 5 -22.92 10.41 -14.72
CA ALA A 5 -23.11 9.50 -13.60
C ALA A 5 -21.77 8.83 -13.24
N PRO A 6 -21.45 8.72 -11.94
CA PRO A 6 -20.20 8.09 -11.52
C PRO A 6 -20.17 6.64 -12.01
N PRO A 7 -19.04 6.15 -12.53
CA PRO A 7 -18.95 4.79 -13.04
C PRO A 7 -19.25 3.78 -11.92
N ASP A 8 -19.91 2.68 -12.27
CA ASP A 8 -20.34 1.67 -11.30
C ASP A 8 -19.14 0.96 -10.60
N GLY A 9 -17.95 1.03 -11.21
CA GLY A 9 -16.73 0.38 -10.70
C GLY A 9 -15.43 1.05 -11.12
N PHE A 10 -14.31 0.51 -10.63
CA PHE A 10 -12.98 1.09 -10.87
C PHE A 10 -12.46 0.79 -12.29
N PRO A 11 -11.85 1.78 -12.97
CA PRO A 11 -11.14 1.56 -14.22
C PRO A 11 -10.09 0.45 -14.08
N LEU A 12 -9.84 -0.31 -15.16
CA LEU A 12 -8.88 -1.41 -15.14
C LEU A 12 -7.49 -0.96 -14.64
N ALA A 13 -7.00 0.20 -15.09
CA ALA A 13 -5.73 0.75 -14.67
C ALA A 13 -5.63 0.91 -13.13
N HIS A 14 -6.67 1.46 -12.50
CA HIS A 14 -6.69 1.63 -11.05
C HIS A 14 -6.64 0.27 -10.33
N ARG A 15 -7.40 -0.71 -10.81
CA ARG A 15 -7.41 -2.07 -10.24
C ARG A 15 -6.04 -2.74 -10.36
N LEU A 16 -5.44 -2.70 -11.55
CA LEU A 16 -4.12 -3.28 -11.78
C LEU A 16 -3.05 -2.61 -10.91
N MET A 17 -3.09 -1.29 -10.78
CA MET A 17 -2.19 -0.55 -9.89
C MET A 17 -2.37 -0.96 -8.43
N HIS A 18 -3.61 -1.06 -7.95
CA HIS A 18 -3.92 -1.48 -6.58
C HIS A 18 -3.35 -2.87 -6.28
N TRP A 19 -3.64 -3.86 -7.14
CA TRP A 19 -3.13 -5.23 -6.95
C TRP A 19 -1.61 -5.31 -7.10
N THR A 20 -1.02 -4.53 -8.00
CA THR A 20 0.44 -4.43 -8.12
C THR A 20 1.06 -3.89 -6.83
N VAL A 21 0.49 -2.84 -6.24
CA VAL A 21 0.97 -2.31 -4.94
C VAL A 21 0.89 -3.37 -3.85
N LEU A 22 -0.20 -4.15 -3.78
CA LEU A 22 -0.29 -5.25 -2.81
C LEU A 22 0.83 -6.28 -2.99
N VAL A 23 1.07 -6.73 -4.23
CA VAL A 23 2.15 -7.69 -4.52
C VAL A 23 3.52 -7.11 -4.14
N LEU A 24 3.79 -5.85 -4.49
CA LEU A 24 5.04 -5.19 -4.13
C LEU A 24 5.17 -5.07 -2.60
N CYS A 25 4.11 -4.74 -1.87
CA CYS A 25 4.12 -4.73 -0.40
C CYS A 25 4.43 -6.10 0.19
N LEU A 26 3.94 -7.19 -0.41
CA LEU A 26 4.31 -8.55 0.03
C LEU A 26 5.78 -8.86 -0.23
N VAL A 27 6.36 -8.37 -1.34
CA VAL A 27 7.80 -8.47 -1.63
C VAL A 27 8.64 -7.68 -0.62
N GLN A 28 8.11 -6.58 -0.07
CA GLN A 28 8.82 -5.78 0.94
C GLN A 28 9.08 -6.56 2.23
N VAL A 29 8.20 -7.48 2.62
CA VAL A 29 8.33 -8.23 3.88
C VAL A 29 9.64 -9.02 3.96
N PRO A 30 9.94 -9.98 3.06
CA PRO A 30 11.19 -10.73 3.10
C PRO A 30 12.43 -9.86 2.84
N THR A 31 12.31 -8.80 2.03
CA THR A 31 13.44 -7.94 1.69
C THR A 31 13.81 -6.98 2.82
N ALA A 32 12.85 -6.57 3.66
CA ALA A 32 13.12 -5.76 4.86
C ALA A 32 14.06 -6.47 5.86
N TRP A 33 13.88 -7.78 6.04
CA TRP A 33 14.79 -8.59 6.87
C TRP A 33 16.22 -8.64 6.29
N ALA A 34 16.37 -8.53 4.96
CA ALA A 34 17.68 -8.47 4.32
C ALA A 34 18.40 -7.14 4.57
N ILE A 35 17.65 -6.03 4.66
CA ILE A 35 18.21 -4.73 5.09
C ILE A 35 18.85 -4.86 6.46
N GLN A 36 18.13 -5.46 7.41
CA GLN A 36 18.63 -5.67 8.77
C GLN A 36 19.89 -6.54 8.78
N ARG A 37 19.91 -7.67 8.07
CA ARG A 37 21.11 -8.53 7.97
C ARG A 37 22.31 -7.82 7.37
N THR A 38 22.10 -6.96 6.37
CA THR A 38 23.17 -6.22 5.71
C THR A 38 23.82 -5.20 6.65
N HIS A 39 23.03 -4.54 7.51
CA HIS A 39 23.51 -3.48 8.41
C HIS A 39 23.96 -3.98 9.79
N MET A 40 23.58 -5.21 10.16
CA MET A 40 24.04 -5.87 11.39
C MET A 40 25.37 -6.60 11.23
N MET A 41 25.99 -6.60 10.05
CA MET A 41 27.34 -7.17 9.86
C MET A 41 28.39 -6.10 10.17
N HIS A 42 29.16 -6.28 11.24
CA HIS A 42 30.18 -5.32 11.68
C HIS A 42 31.61 -5.83 11.44
N LEU A 43 32.53 -4.88 11.26
CA LEU A 43 34.00 -4.92 11.25
C LEU A 43 34.71 -5.92 10.30
N PHE A 44 34.30 -7.19 10.20
CA PHE A 44 35.03 -8.22 9.45
C PHE A 44 34.15 -9.17 8.62
N MET A 45 32.82 -9.01 8.64
CA MET A 45 31.90 -9.82 7.83
C MET A 45 31.33 -8.99 6.68
N LYS A 46 31.51 -9.47 5.45
CA LYS A 46 30.83 -8.90 4.27
C LYS A 46 29.42 -9.48 4.16
N PRO A 47 28.40 -8.66 3.87
CA PRO A 47 27.06 -9.15 3.57
C PRO A 47 27.08 -10.16 2.42
N ARG A 48 26.18 -11.16 2.46
CA ARG A 48 26.06 -12.14 1.38
C ARG A 48 25.60 -11.42 0.10
N PRO A 49 26.09 -11.81 -1.10
CA PRO A 49 25.66 -11.19 -2.36
C PRO A 49 24.13 -11.19 -2.55
N PHE A 50 23.45 -12.25 -2.09
CA PHE A 50 22.01 -12.34 -2.14
C PHE A 50 21.30 -11.32 -1.23
N ASP A 51 21.84 -11.00 -0.05
CA ASP A 51 21.28 -9.96 0.83
C ASP A 51 21.44 -8.57 0.20
N LEU A 52 22.54 -8.31 -0.52
CA LEU A 52 22.73 -7.09 -1.29
C LEU A 52 21.74 -6.99 -2.46
N PHE A 53 21.46 -8.10 -3.15
CA PHE A 53 20.42 -8.14 -4.17
C PHE A 53 19.03 -7.83 -3.57
N LEU A 54 18.66 -8.47 -2.46
CA LEU A 54 17.40 -8.20 -1.77
C LEU A 54 17.30 -6.75 -1.27
N HIS A 55 18.41 -6.17 -0.83
CA HIS A 55 18.50 -4.76 -0.47
C HIS A 55 18.12 -3.85 -1.65
N GLN A 56 18.65 -4.14 -2.84
CA GLN A 56 18.29 -3.41 -4.06
C GLN A 56 16.83 -3.61 -4.43
N VAL A 57 16.32 -4.85 -4.33
CA VAL A 57 14.90 -5.14 -4.56
C VAL A 57 14.01 -4.33 -3.62
N HIS A 58 14.34 -4.26 -2.32
CA HIS A 58 13.62 -3.45 -1.33
C HIS A 58 13.55 -1.98 -1.74
N ALA A 59 14.71 -1.38 -2.04
CA ALA A 59 14.82 0.02 -2.41
C ALA A 59 14.02 0.35 -3.68
N TRP A 60 14.26 -0.38 -4.78
CA TRP A 60 13.61 -0.11 -6.06
C TRP A 60 12.11 -0.39 -6.03
N SER A 61 11.67 -1.47 -5.39
CA SER A 61 10.24 -1.73 -5.23
C SER A 61 9.56 -0.73 -4.30
N GLY A 62 10.28 -0.14 -3.34
CA GLY A 62 9.76 0.94 -2.47
C GLY A 62 9.47 2.21 -3.26
N TRP A 63 10.39 2.61 -4.14
CA TRP A 63 10.19 3.73 -5.06
C TRP A 63 9.07 3.45 -6.09
N ALA A 64 8.98 2.22 -6.59
CA ALA A 64 7.89 1.82 -7.47
C ALA A 64 6.51 1.92 -6.79
N ILE A 65 6.40 1.48 -5.53
CA ILE A 65 5.18 1.65 -4.72
C ILE A 65 4.81 3.12 -4.61
N LEU A 66 5.77 4.01 -4.28
CA LEU A 66 5.50 5.46 -4.21
C LEU A 66 4.92 5.98 -5.51
N GLY A 67 5.56 5.68 -6.64
CA GLY A 67 5.09 6.10 -7.97
C GLY A 67 3.67 5.63 -8.27
N LEU A 68 3.38 4.35 -8.01
CA LEU A 68 2.04 3.77 -8.22
C LEU A 68 0.99 4.35 -7.28
N VAL A 69 1.34 4.63 -6.03
CA VAL A 69 0.44 5.24 -5.04
C VAL A 69 0.11 6.68 -5.44
N LEU A 70 1.11 7.46 -5.86
CA LEU A 70 0.88 8.81 -6.36
C LEU A 70 0.02 8.79 -7.63
N ALA A 71 0.28 7.87 -8.57
CA ALA A 71 -0.54 7.69 -9.76
C ALA A 71 -1.99 7.33 -9.41
N GLN A 72 -2.22 6.40 -8.47
CA GLN A 72 -3.56 6.05 -8.00
C GLN A 72 -4.28 7.25 -7.38
N LEU A 73 -3.56 8.08 -6.61
CA LEU A 73 -4.11 9.28 -6.01
C LEU A 73 -4.50 10.31 -7.06
N VAL A 74 -3.67 10.53 -8.08
CA VAL A 74 -3.99 11.38 -9.24
C VAL A 74 -5.23 10.85 -9.96
N LEU A 75 -5.30 9.56 -10.27
CA LEU A 75 -6.47 8.95 -10.91
C LEU A 75 -7.74 9.11 -10.06
N ARG A 76 -7.63 8.98 -8.75
CA ARG A 76 -8.74 9.17 -7.79
C ARG A 76 -9.26 10.60 -7.78
N PHE A 77 -8.40 11.60 -7.97
CA PHE A 77 -8.82 13.00 -8.07
C PHE A 77 -9.33 13.37 -9.46
N ALA A 78 -8.73 12.84 -10.52
CA ALA A 78 -9.11 13.12 -11.91
C ALA A 78 -10.45 12.47 -12.29
N TYR A 79 -10.66 11.20 -11.92
CA TYR A 79 -11.86 10.43 -12.30
C TYR A 79 -12.88 10.27 -11.16
N GLY A 80 -12.57 10.77 -9.98
CA GLY A 80 -13.41 10.62 -8.79
C GLY A 80 -13.41 9.20 -8.22
N ARG A 81 -14.28 8.97 -7.24
CA ARG A 81 -14.50 7.66 -6.63
C ARG A 81 -15.84 7.12 -7.08
N PRO A 82 -15.95 5.83 -7.41
CA PRO A 82 -17.23 5.25 -7.74
C PRO A 82 -18.14 5.26 -6.50
N ALA A 83 -19.46 5.27 -6.70
CA ALA A 83 -20.44 5.50 -5.63
C ALA A 83 -20.28 4.49 -4.47
N PRO A 84 -20.60 4.85 -3.21
CA PRO A 84 -20.63 3.88 -2.11
C PRO A 84 -21.51 2.68 -2.46
N VAL A 85 -21.15 1.49 -2.00
CA VAL A 85 -21.98 0.29 -2.20
C VAL A 85 -23.34 0.52 -1.52
N GLU A 86 -24.42 0.05 -2.15
CA GLU A 86 -25.77 0.17 -1.62
C GLU A 86 -25.87 -0.41 -0.20
N GLY A 87 -26.67 0.23 0.64
CA GLY A 87 -26.84 -0.16 2.04
C GLY A 87 -25.64 0.11 2.95
N MET A 88 -24.58 0.77 2.49
CA MET A 88 -23.47 1.20 3.36
C MET A 88 -23.92 2.31 4.31
N SER A 89 -23.67 2.13 5.61
CA SER A 89 -23.92 3.13 6.66
C SER A 89 -22.93 4.31 6.58
N VAL A 90 -23.24 5.41 7.26
CA VAL A 90 -22.31 6.56 7.36
C VAL A 90 -21.01 6.17 8.07
N GLY A 91 -21.10 5.37 9.14
CA GLY A 91 -19.95 4.91 9.91
C GLY A 91 -18.98 4.08 9.07
N GLU A 92 -19.49 3.10 8.31
CA GLU A 92 -18.67 2.29 7.40
C GLU A 92 -17.93 3.15 6.36
N ARG A 93 -18.60 4.17 5.80
CA ARG A 93 -17.97 5.11 4.87
C ARG A 93 -16.84 5.90 5.51
N ILE A 94 -17.03 6.39 6.73
CA ILE A 94 -16.01 7.14 7.47
C ILE A 94 -14.83 6.24 7.81
N ILE A 95 -15.07 5.06 8.36
CA ILE A 95 -14.02 4.09 8.71
C ILE A 95 -13.23 3.70 7.46
N ALA A 96 -13.91 3.41 6.35
CA ALA A 96 -13.24 3.14 5.08
C ALA A 96 -12.42 4.35 4.62
N ALA A 97 -12.94 5.57 4.70
CA ALA A 97 -12.20 6.76 4.30
C ALA A 97 -10.93 6.97 5.14
N VAL A 98 -11.02 6.81 6.46
CA VAL A 98 -9.89 6.91 7.40
C VAL A 98 -8.87 5.81 7.14
N MET A 99 -9.31 4.56 6.97
CA MET A 99 -8.42 3.43 6.66
C MET A 99 -7.63 3.70 5.37
N HIS A 100 -8.29 4.13 4.29
CA HIS A 100 -7.59 4.47 3.05
C HIS A 100 -6.65 5.67 3.24
N ALA A 101 -7.06 6.72 3.96
CA ALA A 101 -6.20 7.86 4.22
C ALA A 101 -4.93 7.48 4.99
N ALA A 102 -5.07 6.63 6.02
CA ALA A 102 -3.95 6.09 6.78
C ALA A 102 -3.01 5.26 5.90
N LEU A 103 -3.55 4.33 5.09
CA LEU A 103 -2.76 3.53 4.14
C LEU A 103 -1.99 4.42 3.15
N TYR A 104 -2.63 5.42 2.55
CA TYR A 104 -1.96 6.37 1.66
C TYR A 104 -0.83 7.12 2.37
N GLY A 105 -1.09 7.65 3.56
CA GLY A 105 -0.10 8.39 4.34
C GLY A 105 1.13 7.53 4.66
N VAL A 106 0.91 6.30 5.14
CA VAL A 106 2.00 5.38 5.51
C VAL A 106 2.77 4.91 4.27
N LEU A 107 2.09 4.54 3.18
CA LEU A 107 2.73 4.12 1.93
C LEU A 107 3.59 5.21 1.29
N ILE A 108 3.23 6.49 1.49
CA ILE A 108 4.05 7.63 1.04
C ILE A 108 5.21 7.89 2.00
N ALA A 109 4.97 7.83 3.31
CA ALA A 109 5.98 8.11 4.34
C ALA A 109 7.11 7.06 4.34
N LEU A 110 6.81 5.80 4.03
CA LEU A 110 7.79 4.71 4.09
C LEU A 110 8.98 4.91 3.13
N PRO A 111 8.80 5.09 1.81
CA PRO A 111 9.91 5.32 0.88
C PRO A 111 10.74 6.57 1.23
N VAL A 112 10.07 7.63 1.72
CA VAL A 112 10.74 8.86 2.16
C VAL A 112 11.62 8.60 3.39
N THR A 113 11.06 8.01 4.44
CA THR A 113 11.80 7.70 5.68
C THR A 113 12.90 6.67 5.44
N GLY A 114 12.70 5.69 4.56
CA GLY A 114 13.71 4.70 4.19
C GLY A 114 14.90 5.32 3.44
N THR A 115 14.61 6.23 2.50
CA THR A 115 15.64 7.00 1.79
C THR A 115 16.45 7.87 2.74
N ILE A 116 15.78 8.58 3.65
CA ILE A 116 16.46 9.39 4.69
C ILE A 116 17.31 8.50 5.59
N ALA A 117 16.79 7.36 6.04
CA ALA A 117 17.53 6.43 6.90
C ALA A 117 18.81 5.90 6.23
N MET A 118 18.76 5.66 4.91
CA MET A 118 19.89 5.10 4.15
C MET A 118 20.95 6.16 3.78
N TYR A 119 20.52 7.32 3.31
CA TYR A 119 21.43 8.28 2.65
C TYR A 119 21.70 9.54 3.47
N VAL A 120 20.93 9.80 4.54
CA VAL A 120 21.02 11.04 5.32
C VAL A 120 21.35 10.76 6.78
N SER A 121 20.51 9.98 7.48
CA SER A 121 20.71 9.70 8.89
C SER A 121 20.00 8.41 9.33
N PHE A 122 20.79 7.42 9.71
CA PHE A 122 20.30 6.13 10.20
C PHE A 122 19.47 6.24 11.49
N ARG A 123 19.49 7.39 12.18
CA ARG A 123 18.62 7.66 13.35
C ARG A 123 17.12 7.58 13.03
N ILE A 124 16.74 7.68 11.76
CA ILE A 124 15.34 7.57 11.30
C ILE A 124 14.93 6.10 11.07
N ALA A 125 15.87 5.15 11.05
CA ALA A 125 15.57 3.74 10.83
C ALA A 125 14.52 3.15 11.79
N PRO A 126 14.50 3.49 13.10
CA PRO A 126 13.44 3.02 14.01
C PRO A 126 12.04 3.51 13.60
N LEU A 127 11.92 4.76 13.14
CA LEU A 127 10.66 5.31 12.65
C LEU A 127 10.18 4.56 11.39
N HIS A 128 11.09 4.30 10.44
CA HIS A 128 10.76 3.52 9.25
C HIS A 128 10.30 2.09 9.59
N SER A 129 10.95 1.45 10.56
CA SER A 129 10.56 0.13 11.07
C SER A 129 9.16 0.16 11.71
N LEU A 130 8.89 1.15 12.59
CA LEU A 130 7.57 1.34 13.20
C LEU A 130 6.47 1.55 12.15
N LEU A 131 6.73 2.39 11.14
CA LEU A 131 5.81 2.61 10.02
C LEU A 131 5.57 1.33 9.21
N SER A 132 6.56 0.45 9.09
CA SER A 132 6.44 -0.82 8.35
C SER A 132 5.51 -1.80 9.07
N TRP A 133 5.66 -1.93 10.39
CA TRP A 133 4.74 -2.71 11.22
C TRP A 133 3.32 -2.13 11.24
N THR A 134 3.23 -0.80 11.24
CA THR A 134 1.96 -0.08 11.12
C THR A 134 1.28 -0.40 9.78
N LEU A 135 2.02 -0.34 8.67
CA LEU A 135 1.51 -0.71 7.35
C LEU A 135 1.00 -2.15 7.33
N LEU A 136 1.79 -3.11 7.85
CA LEU A 136 1.40 -4.51 7.88
C LEU A 136 0.07 -4.70 8.63
N THR A 137 -0.06 -4.05 9.79
CA THR A 137 -1.30 -4.09 10.59
C THR A 137 -2.47 -3.48 9.82
N LEU A 138 -2.30 -2.31 9.22
CA LEU A 138 -3.35 -1.64 8.44
C LEU A 138 -3.77 -2.46 7.22
N VAL A 139 -2.82 -3.08 6.51
CA VAL A 139 -3.11 -3.94 5.35
C VAL A 139 -3.90 -5.18 5.78
N LEU A 140 -3.53 -5.82 6.89
CA LEU A 140 -4.28 -6.96 7.44
C LEU A 140 -5.71 -6.57 7.84
N LEU A 141 -5.87 -5.44 8.52
CA LEU A 141 -7.19 -4.91 8.88
C LEU A 141 -8.03 -4.56 7.64
N HIS A 142 -7.41 -3.93 6.64
CA HIS A 142 -8.06 -3.58 5.38
C HIS A 142 -8.52 -4.81 4.60
N ALA A 143 -7.63 -5.79 4.43
CA ALA A 143 -7.96 -7.06 3.77
C ALA A 143 -9.02 -7.84 4.55
N GLY A 144 -8.88 -7.92 5.87
CA GLY A 144 -9.87 -8.54 6.75
C GLY A 144 -11.25 -7.90 6.64
N ALA A 145 -11.32 -6.56 6.58
CA ALA A 145 -12.57 -5.85 6.32
C ALA A 145 -13.14 -6.19 4.94
N ALA A 146 -12.33 -6.22 3.88
CA ALA A 146 -12.80 -6.60 2.55
C ALA A 146 -13.35 -8.04 2.50
N LEU A 147 -12.72 -8.98 3.22
CA LEU A 147 -13.20 -10.35 3.35
C LEU A 147 -14.47 -10.43 4.19
N TRP A 148 -14.59 -9.66 5.28
CA TRP A 148 -15.81 -9.55 6.07
C TRP A 148 -16.99 -9.04 5.23
N HIS A 149 -16.75 -7.98 4.45
CA HIS A 149 -17.71 -7.43 3.48
C HIS A 149 -18.14 -8.49 2.46
N HIS A 150 -17.21 -9.32 1.99
CA HIS A 150 -17.49 -10.36 1.01
C HIS A 150 -18.28 -11.55 1.60
N PHE A 151 -17.84 -12.11 2.75
CA PHE A 151 -18.41 -13.35 3.28
C PHE A 151 -19.64 -13.13 4.16
N TRP A 152 -19.62 -12.10 5.01
CA TRP A 152 -20.67 -11.84 6.00
C TRP A 152 -21.69 -10.84 5.50
N ARG A 153 -21.21 -9.67 5.04
CA ARG A 153 -22.08 -8.60 4.52
C ARG A 153 -22.60 -8.91 3.11
N ARG A 154 -21.92 -9.82 2.40
CA ARG A 154 -22.23 -10.30 1.04
C ARG A 154 -22.46 -9.16 0.05
N ASP A 155 -21.63 -8.13 0.13
CA ASP A 155 -21.75 -6.95 -0.73
C ASP A 155 -20.69 -6.92 -1.84
N ALA A 156 -20.78 -5.91 -2.70
CA ALA A 156 -19.95 -5.79 -3.88
C ALA A 156 -18.56 -5.17 -3.61
N VAL A 157 -18.16 -4.88 -2.35
CA VAL A 157 -16.91 -4.15 -2.04
C VAL A 157 -15.69 -4.82 -2.67
N LEU A 158 -15.48 -6.12 -2.43
CA LEU A 158 -14.35 -6.86 -2.99
C LEU A 158 -14.48 -7.04 -4.51
N TRP A 159 -15.68 -7.36 -4.99
CA TRP A 159 -15.93 -7.62 -6.42
C TRP A 159 -15.62 -6.42 -7.31
N ARG A 160 -15.91 -5.20 -6.83
CA ARG A 160 -15.62 -3.96 -7.55
C ARG A 160 -14.13 -3.73 -7.78
N MET A 161 -13.26 -4.28 -6.92
CA MET A 161 -11.81 -4.25 -7.13
C MET A 161 -11.25 -5.43 -7.92
N LEU A 162 -11.91 -6.59 -7.90
CA LEU A 162 -11.47 -7.75 -8.69
C LEU A 162 -11.86 -7.60 -10.17
N ARG A 163 -13.16 -7.45 -10.45
CA ARG A 163 -13.71 -7.57 -11.81
C ARG A 163 -14.12 -6.22 -12.42
N GLY A 164 -14.18 -5.16 -11.63
CA GLY A 164 -14.80 -3.90 -12.05
C GLY A 164 -16.32 -4.05 -12.06
N ALA A 165 -17.06 -2.96 -12.28
CA ALA A 165 -18.50 -3.07 -12.48
C ALA A 165 -18.81 -3.56 -13.90
N ARG A 166 -19.86 -4.36 -14.02
CA ARG A 166 -20.53 -4.62 -15.29
C ARG A 166 -21.56 -3.53 -15.52
#